data_AF-A0A9E1KTA9-F1
#
_entry.id   AF-A0A9E1KTA9-F1
#
_cell.length_a   1.000
_cell.length_b   1.000
_cell.length_c   1.000
_cell.angle_alpha   90.00
_cell.angle_beta   90.00
_cell.angle_gamma   90.00
#
_symmetry.space_group_name_H-M   'P 1'
#
loop_
_entity.id
_entity.type
_entity.pdbx_description
1 polymer ?
#
loop_
_entity_poly.entity_id
_entity_poly.type
_entity_poly.pdbx_seq_one_letter_code
_entity_poly.pdbx_strand_id
1 'polypeptide(L)'
;MKKGNCVLATAILTLSLAACADSSKEQNVADLTRMCNESTNMGQEICDCVANKATTELSSQGFDFVLANMKKEESKAKEIAKTLEVSEAAAAGMFMFKAPGQCAKELSKKK
;
A
#
# COMPACT_ATOMS: atom_id res chain seq x y z
N MET A 1 -8.25 2.13 -20.10
CA MET A 1 -8.50 0.80 -19.52
C MET A 1 -7.59 -0.21 -20.22
N LYS A 2 -6.47 -0.57 -19.59
CA LYS A 2 -5.46 -1.47 -20.19
C LYS A 2 -5.89 -2.90 -19.88
N LYS A 3 -6.41 -3.61 -20.89
CA LYS A 3 -6.78 -5.03 -20.81
C LYS A 3 -5.51 -5.82 -20.47
N GLY A 4 -5.48 -6.45 -19.30
CA GLY A 4 -4.46 -7.42 -18.93
C GLY A 4 -4.67 -8.67 -19.76
N ASN A 5 -3.88 -8.81 -20.84
CA ASN A 5 -3.82 -10.01 -21.65
C ASN A 5 -3.19 -11.15 -20.84
N CYS A 6 -4.03 -11.95 -20.18
CA CYS A 6 -3.68 -13.29 -19.71
C CYS A 6 -3.92 -14.26 -20.89
N VAL A 7 -3.03 -14.25 -21.89
CA VAL A 7 -3.16 -15.14 -23.07
C VAL A 7 -2.61 -16.51 -22.71
N LEU A 8 -3.52 -17.47 -22.86
CA LEU A 8 -3.40 -18.91 -22.66
C LEU A 8 -2.12 -19.50 -23.27
N ALA A 9 -1.34 -20.17 -22.42
CA ALA A 9 -0.47 -21.26 -22.83
C ALA A 9 -1.12 -22.60 -22.48
N THR A 10 -0.95 -23.53 -23.41
CA THR A 10 -1.66 -24.78 -23.65
C THR A 10 -1.58 -25.81 -22.51
N ALA A 11 -2.74 -26.39 -22.20
CA ALA A 11 -2.99 -27.79 -21.82
C ALA A 11 -2.06 -28.48 -20.80
N ILE A 12 -2.42 -28.47 -19.49
CA ILE A 12 -2.36 -29.64 -18.58
C ILE A 12 -3.49 -29.54 -17.54
N LEU A 13 -4.14 -30.66 -17.27
CA LEU A 13 -5.23 -30.90 -16.32
C LEU A 13 -4.85 -30.57 -14.86
N THR A 14 -5.86 -30.18 -14.07
CA THR A 14 -5.96 -30.11 -12.58
C THR A 14 -5.45 -28.87 -11.83
N LEU A 15 -6.41 -28.25 -11.13
CA LEU A 15 -6.33 -27.43 -9.91
C LEU A 15 -5.18 -26.40 -9.82
N SER A 16 -5.49 -25.11 -10.01
CA SER A 16 -5.00 -23.98 -9.18
C SER A 16 -5.54 -22.64 -9.70
N LEU A 17 -6.80 -22.30 -9.43
CA LEU A 17 -7.39 -20.99 -9.77
C LEU A 17 -7.28 -19.93 -8.64
N ALA A 18 -6.49 -20.16 -7.60
CA ALA A 18 -6.51 -19.32 -6.40
C ALA A 18 -5.26 -18.44 -6.15
N ALA A 19 -4.30 -18.37 -7.09
CA ALA A 19 -3.02 -17.69 -6.85
C ALA A 19 -2.96 -16.20 -7.30
N CYS A 20 -4.06 -15.61 -7.80
CA CYS A 20 -4.04 -14.28 -8.44
C CYS A 20 -4.67 -13.15 -7.61
N ALA A 21 -4.73 -13.27 -6.27
CA ALA A 21 -5.23 -12.20 -5.40
C ALA A 21 -4.14 -11.63 -4.46
N ASP A 22 -3.11 -12.42 -4.12
CA ASP A 22 -2.10 -12.04 -3.13
C ASP A 22 -1.04 -11.09 -3.72
N SER A 23 -0.66 -11.31 -4.99
CA SER A 23 0.40 -10.55 -5.66
C SER A 23 0.13 -9.05 -5.74
N SER A 24 -1.14 -8.64 -5.81
CA SER A 24 -1.49 -7.21 -5.86
C SER A 24 -1.29 -6.52 -4.51
N LYS A 25 -1.55 -7.20 -3.39
CA LYS A 25 -1.35 -6.61 -2.06
C LYS A 25 0.14 -6.51 -1.74
N GLU A 26 0.90 -7.57 -2.02
CA GLU A 26 2.35 -7.61 -1.79
C GLU A 26 3.08 -6.55 -2.63
N GLN A 27 2.71 -6.40 -3.91
CA GLN A 27 3.27 -5.37 -4.78
C GLN A 27 2.98 -3.95 -4.25
N ASN A 28 1.76 -3.71 -3.76
CA ASN A 28 1.37 -2.42 -3.20
C ASN A 28 2.13 -2.07 -1.91
N VAL A 29 2.41 -3.06 -1.04
CA VAL A 29 3.28 -2.90 0.14
C VAL A 29 4.69 -2.54 -0.28
N ALA A 30 5.25 -3.29 -1.25
CA ALA A 30 6.59 -3.02 -1.77
C ALA A 30 6.69 -1.61 -2.40
N ASP A 31 5.67 -1.19 -3.15
CA ASP A 31 5.59 0.16 -3.71
C ASP A 31 5.53 1.23 -2.61
N LEU A 32 4.75 1.00 -1.55
CA LEU A 32 4.63 1.94 -0.44
C LEU A 32 5.96 2.07 0.32
N THR A 33 6.63 0.96 0.61
CA THR A 33 7.98 0.93 1.18
C THR A 33 8.95 1.76 0.34
N ARG A 34 9.00 1.47 -0.97
CA ARG A 34 9.91 2.14 -1.91
C ARG A 34 9.66 3.65 -1.91
N MET A 35 8.40 4.06 -2.08
CA MET A 35 8.03 5.47 -2.09
C MET A 35 8.30 6.17 -0.77
N CYS A 36 8.10 5.49 0.37
CA CYS A 36 8.46 6.00 1.69
C CYS A 36 9.95 6.31 1.76
N ASN A 37 10.79 5.37 1.32
CA ASN A 37 12.23 5.53 1.37
C ASN A 37 12.68 6.69 0.46
N GLU A 38 12.24 6.69 -0.79
CA GLU A 38 12.52 7.74 -1.78
C GLU A 38 12.06 9.14 -1.32
N SER A 39 10.92 9.23 -0.62
CA SER A 39 10.33 10.52 -0.22
C SER A 39 10.88 11.06 1.10
N THR A 40 11.34 10.20 2.01
CA THR A 40 11.63 10.60 3.39
C THR A 40 13.06 10.34 3.84
N ASN A 41 13.81 9.47 3.15
CA ASN A 41 15.16 9.02 3.55
C ASN A 41 15.22 8.40 4.96
N MET A 42 14.11 7.88 5.50
CA MET A 42 14.03 7.36 6.88
C MET A 42 14.66 5.96 7.07
N GLY A 43 15.14 5.33 6.00
CA GLY A 43 15.75 3.99 6.04
C GLY A 43 14.73 2.86 5.82
N GLN A 44 15.23 1.75 5.30
CA GLN A 44 14.41 0.64 4.78
C GLN A 44 13.52 0.01 5.86
N GLU A 45 14.07 -0.29 7.04
CA GLU A 45 13.33 -0.95 8.12
C GLU A 45 12.15 -0.11 8.63
N ILE A 46 12.30 1.22 8.68
CA ILE A 46 11.21 2.12 9.08
C ILE A 46 10.11 2.11 8.02
N CYS A 47 10.48 2.20 6.75
CA CYS A 47 9.51 2.20 5.66
C CYS A 47 8.80 0.86 5.47
N ASP A 48 9.47 -0.27 5.72
CA ASP A 48 8.84 -1.59 5.77
C ASP A 48 7.83 -1.68 6.91
N CYS A 49 8.17 -1.15 8.09
CA CYS A 49 7.22 -1.06 9.19
C CYS A 49 6.01 -0.21 8.81
N VAL A 50 6.22 0.97 8.22
CA VAL A 50 5.12 1.86 7.78
C VAL A 50 4.23 1.15 6.77
N ALA A 51 4.81 0.50 5.75
CA ALA A 51 4.04 -0.17 4.72
C ALA A 51 3.20 -1.32 5.27
N ASN A 52 3.77 -2.15 6.16
CA ASN A 52 3.03 -3.21 6.84
C ASN A 52 1.91 -2.66 7.72
N LYS A 53 2.19 -1.62 8.50
CA LYS A 53 1.23 -0.98 9.40
C LYS A 53 0.06 -0.35 8.64
N ALA A 54 0.31 0.17 7.44
CA ALA A 54 -0.74 0.66 6.55
C ALA A 54 -1.73 -0.45 6.18
N THR A 55 -1.27 -1.69 5.99
CA THR A 55 -2.17 -2.82 5.65
C THR A 55 -3.05 -3.29 6.81
N THR A 56 -2.70 -2.94 8.05
CA THR A 56 -3.43 -3.35 9.25
C THR A 56 -4.27 -2.23 9.84
N GLU A 57 -3.87 -0.98 9.66
CA GLU A 57 -4.52 0.19 10.29
C GLU A 57 -5.39 1.00 9.35
N LEU A 58 -5.23 0.81 8.04
CA LEU A 58 -6.07 1.46 7.04
C LEU A 58 -7.02 0.45 6.39
N SER A 59 -8.17 0.93 5.95
CA SER A 59 -8.99 0.20 5.00
C SER A 59 -8.28 0.09 3.64
N SER A 60 -8.74 -0.79 2.76
CA SER A 60 -8.18 -0.92 1.41
C SER A 60 -8.19 0.40 0.65
N GLN A 61 -9.28 1.17 0.74
CA GLN A 61 -9.37 2.49 0.10
C GLN A 61 -8.45 3.52 0.77
N GLY A 62 -8.33 3.49 2.10
CA GLY A 62 -7.39 4.36 2.83
C GLY A 62 -5.92 4.08 2.45
N PHE A 63 -5.57 2.81 2.29
CA PHE A 63 -4.26 2.40 1.78
C PHE A 63 -4.02 2.91 0.36
N ASP A 64 -4.98 2.69 -0.55
CA ASP A 64 -4.88 3.14 -1.93
C ASP A 64 -4.78 4.66 -2.04
N PHE A 65 -5.48 5.38 -1.16
CA PHE A 65 -5.40 6.83 -1.06
C PHE A 65 -4.00 7.29 -0.65
N VAL A 66 -3.42 6.71 0.40
CA VAL A 66 -2.04 7.02 0.84
C VAL A 66 -1.05 6.72 -0.28
N LEU A 67 -1.16 5.55 -0.90
CA LEU A 67 -0.25 5.15 -1.98
C LEU A 67 -0.35 6.09 -3.19
N ALA A 68 -1.58 6.49 -3.59
CA ALA A 68 -1.78 7.44 -4.68
C ALA A 68 -1.18 8.82 -4.36
N ASN A 69 -1.32 9.31 -3.12
CA ASN A 69 -0.70 10.56 -2.68
C ASN A 69 0.82 10.48 -2.74
N MET A 70 1.41 9.37 -2.29
CA MET A 70 2.86 9.18 -2.33
C MET A 70 3.40 9.05 -3.75
N LYS A 71 2.66 8.37 -4.64
CA LYS A 71 2.97 8.29 -6.08
C LYS A 71 2.70 9.60 -6.85
N LYS A 72 2.21 10.65 -6.19
CA LYS A 72 1.77 11.91 -6.82
C LYS A 72 0.72 11.70 -7.93
N GLU A 73 -0.10 10.65 -7.78
CA GLU A 73 -1.21 10.34 -8.70
C GLU A 73 -2.45 11.17 -8.30
N GLU A 74 -2.36 12.50 -8.38
CA GLU A 74 -3.39 13.43 -7.85
C GLU A 74 -4.80 13.14 -8.37
N SER A 75 -4.93 12.79 -9.65
CA SER A 75 -6.23 12.42 -10.23
C SER A 75 -6.81 11.17 -9.58
N LYS A 76 -5.98 10.16 -9.30
CA LYS A 76 -6.42 8.93 -8.66
C LYS A 76 -6.72 9.15 -7.18
N ALA A 77 -5.87 9.91 -6.48
CA ALA A 77 -6.12 10.29 -5.09
C ALA A 77 -7.45 11.06 -4.96
N LYS A 78 -7.76 11.96 -5.91
CA LYS A 78 -9.03 12.69 -5.96
C LYS A 78 -10.22 11.79 -6.25
N GLU A 79 -10.11 10.82 -7.15
CA GLU A 79 -11.19 9.85 -7.39
C GLU A 79 -11.46 8.99 -6.16
N ILE A 80 -10.41 8.49 -5.50
CA ILE A 80 -10.56 7.71 -4.25
C ILE A 80 -11.18 8.60 -3.16
N ALA A 81 -10.75 9.86 -3.02
CA ALA A 81 -11.29 10.78 -2.03
C ALA A 81 -12.79 11.07 -2.20
N LYS A 82 -13.37 10.89 -3.40
CA LYS A 82 -14.82 11.04 -3.60
C LYS A 82 -15.62 9.89 -3.01
N THR A 83 -15.04 8.70 -2.93
CA THR A 83 -15.69 7.48 -2.42
C THR A 83 -15.26 7.12 -1.02
N LEU A 84 -14.18 7.73 -0.53
CA LEU A 84 -13.65 7.54 0.81
C LEU A 84 -14.55 8.24 1.84
N GLU A 85 -14.90 7.56 2.93
CA GLU A 85 -15.61 8.24 4.01
C GLU A 85 -14.70 9.30 4.66
N VAL A 86 -15.28 10.37 5.17
CA VAL A 86 -14.52 11.48 5.80
C VAL A 86 -13.66 10.95 6.97
N SER A 87 -14.19 10.00 7.73
CA SER A 87 -13.50 9.29 8.82
C SER A 87 -12.27 8.52 8.31
N GLU A 88 -12.41 7.79 7.20
CA GLU A 88 -11.31 7.04 6.57
C GLU A 88 -10.23 7.97 5.99
N ALA A 89 -10.64 9.08 5.36
CA ALA A 89 -9.70 10.09 4.86
C ALA A 89 -8.90 10.72 5.99
N ALA A 90 -9.56 11.04 7.11
CA ALA A 90 -8.90 11.55 8.31
C ALA A 90 -7.94 10.51 8.92
N ALA A 91 -8.32 9.23 8.96
CA ALA A 91 -7.47 8.15 9.42
C ALA A 91 -6.22 8.00 8.53
N ALA A 92 -6.38 8.01 7.21
CA ALA A 92 -5.28 7.95 6.24
C ALA A 92 -4.33 9.15 6.39
N GLY A 93 -4.86 10.36 6.57
CA GLY A 93 -4.07 11.56 6.84
C GLY A 93 -3.28 11.47 8.15
N MET A 94 -3.94 11.06 9.25
CA MET A 94 -3.28 10.86 10.54
C MET A 94 -2.22 9.75 10.49
N PHE A 95 -2.47 8.70 9.73
CA PHE A 95 -1.54 7.60 9.54
C PHE A 95 -0.22 8.10 8.94
N MET A 96 -0.26 8.86 7.85
CA MET A 96 0.95 9.41 7.21
C MET A 96 1.81 10.24 8.17
N PHE A 97 1.18 10.91 9.14
CA PHE A 97 1.88 11.71 10.14
C PHE A 97 2.43 10.88 11.31
N LYS A 98 1.68 9.90 11.81
CA LYS A 98 2.02 9.16 13.04
C LYS A 98 2.86 7.91 12.79
N ALA A 99 2.63 7.21 11.68
CA ALA A 99 3.21 5.90 11.43
C ALA A 99 4.75 5.90 11.45
N PRO A 100 5.45 6.87 10.83
CA PRO A 100 6.92 6.87 10.85
C PRO A 100 7.50 6.94 12.27
N GLY A 101 6.95 7.83 13.12
CA GLY A 101 7.39 7.97 14.51
C GLY A 101 7.06 6.75 15.37
N GLN A 102 5.92 6.11 15.15
CA GLN A 102 5.56 4.85 15.81
C GLN A 102 6.53 3.74 15.42
N CYS A 103 6.80 3.58 14.12
CA CYS A 103 7.73 2.59 13.60
C CYS A 103 9.16 2.79 14.11
N ALA A 104 9.66 4.03 14.13
CA ALA A 104 10.96 4.35 14.70
C ALA A 104 11.06 3.91 16.18
N LYS A 105 10.02 4.19 16.97
CA LYS A 105 9.94 3.81 18.39
C LYS A 105 9.81 2.31 18.61
N GLU A 106 9.11 1.60 17.73
CA GLU A 106 8.97 0.13 17.82
C GLU A 106 10.28 -0.57 17.48
N LEU A 107 10.97 -0.13 16.42
CA LEU A 107 12.26 -0.68 16.01
C LEU A 107 13.37 -0.37 17.02
N SER A 108 13.34 0.80 17.67
CA SER A 108 14.32 1.12 18.72
C SER A 108 14.20 0.23 19.97
N LYS A 109 13.04 -0.42 20.19
CA LYS A 109 12.81 -1.35 21.30
C LYS A 109 13.19 -2.79 20.98
N LYS A 110 13.42 -3.12 19.70
CA LYS A 110 13.81 -4.46 19.24
C LYS A 110 15.33 -4.64 19.19
N LYS A 111 16.10 -3.58 19.45
CA LYS A 111 17.55 -3.58 19.59
C LYS A 111 17.92 -3.70 21.07
#